data_AF-A0A559LW65-F1
#
_entry.id   AF-A0A559LW65-F1
#
_cell.length_a   1.000
_cell.length_b   1.000
_cell.length_c   1.000
_cell.angle_alpha   90.00
_cell.angle_beta   90.00
_cell.angle_gamma   90.00
#
_symmetry.space_group_name_H-M   'P 1'
#
loop_
_entity.id
_entity.type
_entity.pdbx_description
1 polymer ?
#
loop_
_entity_poly.entity_id
_entity_poly.type
_entity_poly.pdbx_seq_one_letter_code
_entity_poly.pdbx_strand_id
1 'polypeptide(L)'
;MKWAAYLQGKDKLALHRAGLSPIPKTSELKLWKQEARDANARLRALVESFRRELARGLERLDRVPDETLKWLGSIDATKPVTKPFGHKQEAATMERYSADWERYLCYCARVWPLRREGAQEEHGIWFTDEQWGHLVDVIRQLDIVADYNKRREEDQRQRRRQLQQ
;
A
#
# COMPACT_ATOMS: atom_id res chain seq x y z
N MET A 1 -27.33 4.18 -10.13
CA MET A 1 -25.90 3.82 -10.23
C MET A 1 -25.76 2.30 -10.28
N LYS A 2 -25.14 1.74 -11.34
CA LYS A 2 -25.03 0.29 -11.63
C LYS A 2 -23.97 -0.45 -10.79
N TRP A 3 -23.35 0.19 -9.79
CA TRP A 3 -22.26 -0.40 -8.98
C TRP A 3 -22.64 -1.70 -8.27
N ALA A 4 -23.89 -1.84 -7.83
CA ALA A 4 -24.38 -3.05 -7.18
C ALA A 4 -24.33 -4.29 -8.10
N ALA A 5 -24.44 -4.10 -9.43
CA ALA A 5 -24.38 -5.20 -10.39
C ALA A 5 -22.98 -5.81 -10.48
N TYR A 6 -21.92 -5.00 -10.33
CA TYR A 6 -20.53 -5.49 -10.35
C TYR A 6 -20.16 -6.29 -9.10
N LEU A 7 -20.91 -6.12 -8.00
CA LEU A 7 -20.73 -6.85 -6.75
C LEU A 7 -21.77 -7.96 -6.56
N GLN A 8 -22.60 -8.23 -7.57
CA GLN A 8 -23.62 -9.27 -7.50
C GLN A 8 -22.95 -10.65 -7.43
N GLY A 9 -23.38 -11.48 -6.48
CA GLY A 9 -22.81 -12.81 -6.24
C GLY A 9 -21.44 -12.83 -5.53
N LYS A 10 -20.85 -11.66 -5.23
CA LYS A 10 -19.57 -11.56 -4.51
C LYS A 10 -19.79 -11.47 -2.99
N ASP A 11 -18.87 -12.01 -2.21
CA ASP A 11 -18.88 -11.83 -0.75
C ASP A 11 -18.44 -10.39 -0.40
N LYS A 12 -19.43 -9.55 -0.10
CA LYS A 12 -19.23 -8.15 0.28
C LYS A 12 -18.44 -8.00 1.58
N LEU A 13 -18.55 -8.96 2.49
CA LEU A 13 -17.81 -8.94 3.75
C LEU A 13 -16.34 -9.28 3.52
N ALA A 14 -16.05 -10.26 2.66
CA ALA A 14 -14.69 -10.57 2.22
C ALA A 14 -14.05 -9.36 1.51
N LEU A 15 -14.77 -8.73 0.58
CA LEU A 15 -14.34 -7.50 -0.09
C LEU A 15 -14.03 -6.37 0.90
N HIS A 16 -14.93 -6.13 1.85
CA HIS A 16 -14.72 -5.12 2.88
C HIS A 16 -13.48 -5.41 3.74
N ARG A 17 -13.31 -6.66 4.19
CA ARG A 17 -12.16 -7.11 4.98
C ARG A 17 -10.85 -6.97 4.22
N ALA A 18 -10.85 -7.29 2.92
CA ALA A 18 -9.69 -7.14 2.06
C ALA A 18 -9.24 -5.67 1.95
N GLY A 19 -10.16 -4.71 2.03
CA GLY A 19 -9.88 -3.26 1.96
C GLY A 19 -9.55 -2.58 3.30
N LEU A 20 -9.37 -3.32 4.39
CA LEU A 20 -9.03 -2.72 5.69
C LEU A 20 -7.56 -2.30 5.78
N SER A 21 -7.26 -1.22 6.49
CA SER A 21 -5.87 -0.88 6.83
C SER A 21 -5.21 -1.98 7.68
N PRO A 22 -3.87 -2.07 7.72
CA PRO A 22 -3.19 -3.04 8.58
C PRO A 22 -3.47 -2.77 10.05
N ILE A 23 -3.52 -3.84 10.84
CA ILE A 23 -3.70 -3.73 12.29
C ILE A 23 -2.40 -3.16 12.90
N PRO A 24 -2.49 -2.11 13.75
CA PRO A 24 -1.33 -1.57 14.44
C PRO A 24 -0.60 -2.61 15.28
N LYS A 25 0.72 -2.47 15.46
CA LYS A 25 1.53 -3.40 16.28
C LYS A 25 0.99 -3.53 17.71
N THR A 26 0.45 -2.45 18.29
CA THR A 26 -0.19 -2.45 19.62
C THR A 26 -1.43 -3.35 19.73
N SER A 27 -2.10 -3.58 18.61
CA SER A 27 -3.31 -4.42 18.53
C SER A 27 -3.04 -5.80 17.92
N GLU A 28 -1.78 -6.15 17.65
CA GLU A 28 -1.39 -7.39 16.98
C GLU A 28 -1.71 -8.64 17.81
N LEU A 29 -1.82 -8.51 19.14
CA LEU A 29 -2.29 -9.59 20.02
C LEU A 29 -3.71 -10.09 19.67
N LYS A 30 -4.51 -9.28 18.96
CA LYS A 30 -5.82 -9.70 18.42
C LYS A 30 -5.69 -10.73 17.29
N LEU A 31 -4.49 -10.92 16.72
CA LEU A 31 -4.20 -11.94 15.73
C LEU A 31 -3.66 -13.18 16.44
N TRP A 32 -4.44 -14.26 16.38
CA TRP A 32 -4.15 -15.49 17.14
C TRP A 32 -3.14 -16.38 16.41
N LYS A 33 -3.19 -16.39 15.08
CA LYS A 33 -2.33 -17.22 14.22
C LYS A 33 -1.05 -16.48 13.82
N GLN A 34 0.07 -17.18 13.77
CA GLN A 34 1.34 -16.60 13.35
C GLN A 34 1.30 -16.18 11.88
N GLU A 35 0.64 -16.93 11.00
CA GLU A 35 0.53 -16.54 9.58
C GLU A 35 -0.24 -15.22 9.43
N ALA A 36 -1.26 -15.00 10.26
CA ALA A 36 -2.03 -13.75 10.25
C ALA A 36 -1.18 -12.57 10.74
N ARG A 37 -0.32 -12.77 11.74
CA ARG A 37 0.64 -11.75 12.22
C ARG A 37 1.66 -11.42 11.14
N ASP A 38 2.23 -12.44 10.50
CA ASP A 38 3.21 -12.26 9.42
C ASP A 38 2.60 -11.53 8.22
N ALA A 39 1.39 -11.93 7.79
CA ALA A 39 0.66 -11.22 6.75
C ALA A 39 0.38 -9.76 7.14
N ASN A 40 -0.05 -9.50 8.38
CA ASN A 40 -0.30 -8.14 8.85
C ASN A 40 0.99 -7.32 8.97
N ALA A 41 2.13 -7.93 9.31
CA ALA A 41 3.43 -7.29 9.33
C ALA A 41 3.88 -6.84 7.93
N ARG A 42 3.67 -7.67 6.91
CA ARG A 42 3.90 -7.29 5.50
C ARG A 42 3.04 -6.08 5.10
N LEU A 43 1.76 -6.08 5.47
CA LEU A 43 0.86 -4.95 5.17
C LEU A 43 1.30 -3.66 5.86
N ARG A 44 1.81 -3.71 7.10
CA ARG A 44 2.40 -2.55 7.76
C ARG A 44 3.63 -2.03 7.01
N ALA A 45 4.55 -2.93 6.65
CA ALA A 45 5.75 -2.56 5.90
C ALA A 45 5.42 -1.94 4.53
N LEU A 46 4.37 -2.43 3.87
CA LEU A 46 3.84 -1.86 2.63
C LEU A 46 3.35 -0.43 2.85
N VAL A 47 2.48 -0.21 3.84
CA VAL A 47 1.92 1.12 4.15
C VAL A 47 3.02 2.09 4.58
N GLU A 48 3.95 1.67 5.43
CA GLU A 48 5.09 2.50 5.85
C GLU A 48 5.98 2.88 4.66
N SER A 49 6.18 1.96 3.72
CA SER A 49 6.95 2.24 2.50
C SER A 49 6.22 3.19 1.58
N PHE A 50 4.92 3.00 1.36
CA PHE A 50 4.10 3.92 0.60
C PHE A 50 4.12 5.34 1.20
N ARG A 51 3.91 5.47 2.51
CA ARG A 51 3.96 6.76 3.22
C ARG A 51 5.31 7.45 3.06
N ARG A 52 6.40 6.70 3.15
CA ARG A 52 7.76 7.24 2.96
C ARG A 52 7.96 7.76 1.54
N GLU A 53 7.57 6.99 0.52
CA GLU A 53 7.72 7.44 -0.88
C GLU A 53 6.79 8.62 -1.20
N LEU A 54 5.57 8.60 -0.67
CA LEU A 54 4.65 9.73 -0.78
C LEU A 54 5.24 10.99 -0.15
N ALA A 55 5.70 10.91 1.11
CA ALA A 55 6.31 12.04 1.81
C ALA A 55 7.53 12.58 1.06
N ARG A 56 8.40 11.69 0.56
CA ARG A 56 9.55 12.07 -0.26
C ARG A 56 9.13 12.79 -1.54
N GLY A 57 8.09 12.31 -2.22
CA GLY A 57 7.55 12.93 -3.42
C GLY A 57 6.99 14.33 -3.15
N LEU A 58 6.23 14.48 -2.07
CA LEU A 58 5.66 15.76 -1.65
C LEU A 58 6.77 16.75 -1.24
N GLU A 59 7.74 16.33 -0.43
CA GLU A 59 8.88 17.19 -0.03
C GLU A 59 9.71 17.64 -1.24
N ARG A 60 9.88 16.76 -2.24
CA ARG A 60 10.61 17.10 -3.46
C ARG A 60 9.85 18.10 -4.32
N LEU A 61 8.51 18.08 -4.29
CA LEU A 61 7.68 18.93 -5.14
C LEU A 61 7.99 20.41 -4.92
N ASP A 62 8.18 20.82 -3.67
CA ASP A 62 8.55 22.20 -3.30
C ASP A 62 9.95 22.62 -3.77
N ARG A 63 10.79 21.66 -4.19
CA ARG A 63 12.14 21.91 -4.71
C ARG A 63 12.22 21.90 -6.23
N VAL A 64 11.13 21.58 -6.92
CA VAL A 64 11.09 21.53 -8.38
C VAL A 64 10.87 22.94 -8.93
N PRO A 65 11.66 23.42 -9.91
CA PRO A 65 11.44 24.72 -10.54
C PRO A 65 10.05 24.84 -11.15
N ASP A 66 9.46 26.03 -11.06
CA ASP A 66 8.13 26.35 -11.58
C ASP A 66 7.97 26.01 -13.07
N GLU A 67 9.02 26.20 -13.86
CA GLU A 67 9.03 25.86 -15.29
C GLU A 67 8.72 24.37 -15.49
N THR A 68 9.41 23.50 -14.74
CA THR A 68 9.20 22.05 -14.80
C THR A 68 7.82 21.67 -14.29
N LEU A 69 7.33 22.32 -13.23
CA LEU A 69 6.00 22.09 -12.68
C LEU A 69 4.88 22.52 -13.64
N LYS A 70 5.10 23.56 -14.44
CA LYS A 70 4.19 23.97 -15.51
C LYS A 70 4.13 22.97 -16.66
N TRP A 71 5.23 22.29 -16.97
CA TRP A 71 5.23 21.18 -17.91
C TRP A 71 4.51 19.95 -17.34
N LEU A 72 4.78 19.59 -16.08
CA LEU A 72 4.17 18.45 -15.40
C LEU A 72 2.64 18.58 -15.30
N GLY A 73 2.13 19.79 -15.11
CA GLY A 73 0.70 20.06 -15.03
C GLY A 73 -0.03 20.01 -16.37
N SER A 74 0.69 19.87 -17.49
CA SER A 74 0.09 19.88 -18.83
C SER A 74 -0.30 18.48 -19.29
N ILE A 75 -1.47 18.40 -19.91
CA ILE A 75 -1.90 17.21 -20.65
C ILE A 75 -1.28 17.14 -22.06
N ASP A 76 -0.76 18.26 -22.54
CA ASP A 76 -0.12 18.40 -23.84
C ASP A 76 1.39 18.47 -23.64
N ALA A 77 2.10 17.48 -24.17
CA ALA A 77 3.55 17.36 -24.07
C ALA A 77 4.32 18.50 -24.79
N THR A 78 3.64 19.31 -25.62
CA THR A 78 4.25 20.40 -26.40
C THR A 78 4.00 21.80 -25.81
N LYS A 79 3.13 21.91 -24.80
CA LYS A 79 2.74 23.21 -24.25
C LYS A 79 2.66 23.20 -22.72
N PRO A 80 3.35 24.10 -22.00
CA PRO A 80 3.22 24.19 -20.56
C PRO A 80 1.91 24.87 -20.14
N VAL A 81 1.39 24.53 -18.96
CA VAL A 81 0.28 25.26 -18.36
C VAL A 81 0.76 26.54 -17.67
N THR A 82 -0.13 27.51 -17.47
CA THR A 82 0.22 28.79 -16.83
C THR A 82 0.51 28.64 -15.33
N LYS A 83 -0.28 27.81 -14.64
CA LYS A 83 -0.16 27.59 -13.20
C LYS A 83 0.71 26.36 -12.93
N PRO A 84 1.80 26.46 -12.15
CA PRO A 84 2.61 25.30 -11.76
C PRO A 84 1.76 24.20 -11.14
N PHE A 85 2.07 22.95 -11.47
CA PHE A 85 1.57 21.80 -10.70
C PHE A 85 2.05 21.93 -9.25
N GLY A 86 1.19 21.65 -8.30
CA GLY A 86 1.50 21.83 -6.88
C GLY A 86 0.42 21.18 -6.02
N HIS A 87 0.47 21.45 -4.72
CA HIS A 87 -0.56 21.03 -3.78
C HIS A 87 -1.90 21.68 -4.14
N LYS A 88 -2.73 21.00 -4.93
CA LYS A 88 -4.04 21.49 -5.38
C LYS A 88 -5.14 21.31 -4.31
N GLN A 89 -4.86 20.60 -3.22
CA GLN A 89 -5.85 20.14 -2.26
C GLN A 89 -5.42 20.47 -0.82
N GLU A 90 -6.39 20.80 0.02
CA GLU A 90 -6.19 20.98 1.46
C GLU A 90 -5.58 19.72 2.10
N ALA A 91 -4.78 19.89 3.15
CA ALA A 91 -4.09 18.79 3.82
C ALA A 91 -5.03 17.63 4.21
N ALA A 92 -6.25 17.94 4.66
CA ALA A 92 -7.28 16.95 5.00
C ALA A 92 -7.72 16.10 3.79
N THR A 93 -7.72 16.68 2.59
CA THR A 93 -8.06 15.95 1.36
C THR A 93 -6.90 15.04 0.93
N MET A 94 -5.66 15.50 1.06
CA MET A 94 -4.46 14.69 0.80
C MET A 94 -4.37 13.49 1.74
N GLU A 95 -4.67 13.68 3.03
CA GLU A 95 -4.74 12.60 4.02
C GLU A 95 -5.81 11.56 3.68
N ARG A 96 -6.99 12.00 3.22
CA ARG A 96 -8.04 11.07 2.81
C ARG A 96 -7.63 10.24 1.61
N TYR A 97 -7.09 10.87 0.55
CA TYR A 97 -6.66 10.14 -0.63
C TYR A 97 -5.48 9.20 -0.35
N SER A 98 -4.52 9.61 0.49
CA SER A 98 -3.43 8.71 0.88
C SER A 98 -3.94 7.49 1.64
N ALA A 99 -4.90 7.66 2.55
CA ALA A 99 -5.54 6.56 3.25
C ALA A 99 -6.30 5.61 2.30
N ASP A 100 -6.99 6.14 1.30
CA ASP A 100 -7.66 5.32 0.27
C ASP A 100 -6.65 4.50 -0.55
N TRP A 101 -5.51 5.11 -0.92
CA TRP A 101 -4.42 4.40 -1.60
C TRP A 101 -3.78 3.32 -0.73
N GLU A 102 -3.55 3.59 0.56
CA GLU A 102 -3.04 2.59 1.50
C GLU A 102 -3.96 1.37 1.57
N ARG A 103 -5.28 1.61 1.68
CA ARG A 103 -6.30 0.54 1.72
C ARG A 103 -6.32 -0.24 0.41
N TYR A 104 -6.20 0.43 -0.72
CA TYR A 104 -6.12 -0.21 -2.03
C TYR A 104 -4.86 -1.08 -2.19
N LEU A 105 -3.70 -0.61 -1.73
CA LEU A 105 -2.47 -1.41 -1.75
C LEU A 105 -2.57 -2.63 -0.84
N CYS A 106 -3.11 -2.48 0.37
CA CYS A 106 -3.37 -3.60 1.26
C CYS A 106 -4.36 -4.59 0.66
N TYR A 107 -5.38 -4.10 -0.04
CA TYR A 107 -6.32 -4.91 -0.78
C TYR A 107 -5.62 -5.76 -1.83
N CYS A 108 -4.77 -5.16 -2.68
CA CYS A 108 -4.02 -5.88 -3.71
C CYS A 108 -3.15 -6.98 -3.08
N ALA A 109 -2.44 -6.66 -2.00
CA ALA A 109 -1.58 -7.62 -1.30
C ALA A 109 -2.38 -8.77 -0.64
N ARG A 110 -3.60 -8.52 -0.16
CA ARG A 110 -4.46 -9.57 0.41
C ARG A 110 -5.10 -10.48 -0.62
N VAL A 111 -5.34 -9.96 -1.83
CA VAL A 111 -5.91 -10.72 -2.94
C VAL A 111 -4.85 -11.54 -3.68
N TRP A 112 -3.58 -11.14 -3.60
CA TRP A 112 -2.46 -11.85 -4.24
C TRP A 112 -2.44 -13.39 -4.03
N PRO A 113 -2.68 -13.95 -2.82
CA PRO A 113 -2.69 -15.40 -2.63
C PRO A 113 -3.75 -16.15 -3.44
N LEU A 114 -4.83 -15.48 -3.86
CA LEU A 114 -5.91 -16.06 -4.66
C LEU A 114 -5.51 -16.26 -6.13
N ARG A 115 -4.34 -15.78 -6.54
CA ARG A 115 -3.91 -15.69 -7.95
C ARG A 115 -4.85 -14.81 -8.78
N ARG A 116 -4.56 -14.66 -10.07
CA ARG A 116 -5.32 -13.76 -10.96
C ARG A 116 -6.74 -14.25 -11.17
N GLU A 117 -6.89 -15.55 -11.36
CA GLU A 117 -8.16 -16.20 -11.62
C GLU A 117 -9.08 -16.05 -10.40
N GLY A 118 -8.57 -16.34 -9.19
CA GLY A 118 -9.33 -16.17 -7.95
C GLY A 118 -9.65 -14.71 -7.63
N ALA A 119 -8.74 -13.76 -7.92
CA ALA A 119 -9.03 -12.33 -7.79
C ALA A 119 -10.20 -11.88 -8.68
N GLN A 120 -10.33 -12.44 -9.88
CA GLN A 120 -11.44 -12.15 -10.77
C GLN A 120 -12.74 -12.83 -10.29
N GLU A 121 -12.65 -14.11 -9.91
CA GLU A 121 -13.80 -14.91 -9.51
C GLU A 121 -14.39 -14.48 -8.16
N GLU A 122 -13.56 -14.27 -7.14
CA GLU A 122 -14.03 -13.96 -5.79
C GLU A 122 -14.25 -12.46 -5.58
N HIS A 123 -13.45 -11.64 -6.26
CA HIS A 123 -13.38 -10.20 -6.02
C HIS A 123 -13.78 -9.33 -7.22
N GLY A 124 -13.91 -9.90 -8.42
CA GLY A 124 -14.32 -9.17 -9.63
C GLY A 124 -13.23 -8.24 -10.18
N ILE A 125 -11.97 -8.43 -9.78
CA ILE A 125 -10.86 -7.57 -10.20
C ILE A 125 -10.01 -8.28 -11.21
N TRP A 126 -9.63 -7.54 -12.24
CA TRP A 126 -8.76 -8.01 -13.30
C TRP A 126 -7.44 -7.26 -13.26
N PHE A 127 -6.36 -8.01 -13.06
CA PHE A 127 -5.00 -7.50 -13.22
C PHE A 127 -4.50 -7.83 -14.62
N THR A 128 -3.92 -6.84 -15.30
CA THR A 128 -3.10 -7.08 -16.49
C THR A 128 -1.83 -7.85 -16.12
N ASP A 129 -1.15 -8.41 -17.13
CA ASP A 129 0.14 -9.09 -16.93
C ASP A 129 1.17 -8.19 -16.24
N GLU A 130 1.26 -6.93 -16.69
CA GLU A 130 2.18 -5.93 -16.13
C GLU A 130 1.84 -5.60 -14.67
N GLN A 131 0.57 -5.31 -14.38
CA GLN A 131 0.12 -5.03 -13.00
C GLN A 131 0.37 -6.21 -12.07
N TRP A 132 0.15 -7.44 -12.55
CA TRP A 132 0.43 -8.64 -11.78
C TRP A 132 1.93 -8.82 -11.53
N GLY A 133 2.77 -8.56 -12.54
CA GLY A 133 4.23 -8.55 -12.39
C GLY A 133 4.69 -7.58 -11.31
N HIS A 134 4.20 -6.34 -11.33
CA HIS A 134 4.51 -5.36 -10.28
C HIS A 134 4.04 -5.81 -8.90
N LEU A 135 2.85 -6.41 -8.79
CA LEU A 135 2.37 -6.94 -7.52
C LEU A 135 3.27 -8.07 -7.00
N VAL A 136 3.73 -8.97 -7.87
CA VAL A 136 4.69 -10.03 -7.52
C VAL A 136 5.99 -9.44 -6.99
N ASP A 137 6.53 -8.42 -7.66
CA ASP A 137 7.76 -7.75 -7.20
C ASP A 137 7.57 -7.10 -5.83
N VAL A 138 6.44 -6.40 -5.61
CA VAL A 138 6.11 -5.80 -4.32
C VAL A 138 6.04 -6.86 -3.23
N ILE A 139 5.31 -7.97 -3.45
CA ILE A 139 5.18 -9.05 -2.46
C ILE A 139 6.55 -9.66 -2.13
N ARG A 140 7.38 -9.91 -3.15
CA ARG A 140 8.75 -10.41 -2.95
C ARG A 140 9.59 -9.48 -2.08
N GLN A 141 9.51 -8.16 -2.31
CA GLN A 141 10.21 -7.18 -1.47
C GLN A 141 9.68 -7.16 -0.03
N LEU A 142 8.36 -7.30 0.15
CA LEU A 142 7.76 -7.39 1.49
C LEU A 142 8.21 -8.64 2.24
N ASP A 143 8.39 -9.78 1.56
CA ASP A 143 8.94 -10.99 2.15
C ASP A 143 10.39 -10.78 2.62
N ILE A 144 11.23 -10.16 1.79
CA ILE A 144 12.62 -9.84 2.16
C ILE A 144 12.66 -8.92 3.39
N VAL A 145 11.81 -7.89 3.42
CA VAL A 145 11.70 -6.96 4.56
C VAL A 145 11.19 -7.67 5.81
N ALA A 146 10.21 -8.56 5.67
CA ALA A 146 9.70 -9.34 6.79
C ALA A 146 10.78 -10.24 7.40
N ASP A 147 11.56 -10.94 6.56
CA ASP A 147 12.65 -11.80 7.01
C ASP A 147 13.80 -11.01 7.64
N TYR A 148 14.12 -9.83 7.11
CA TYR A 148 15.07 -8.92 7.73
C TYR A 148 14.60 -8.48 9.13
N ASN A 149 13.33 -8.07 9.25
CA ASN A 149 12.77 -7.62 10.51
C ASN A 149 12.72 -8.74 11.56
N LYS A 150 12.36 -9.97 11.16
CA LYS A 150 12.38 -11.15 12.05
C LYS A 150 13.77 -11.40 12.64
N ARG A 151 14.80 -11.47 11.79
CA ARG A 151 16.20 -11.66 12.22
C ARG A 151 16.64 -10.55 13.17
N ARG A 152 16.33 -9.29 12.85
CA ARG A 152 16.64 -8.15 13.71
C ARG A 152 15.97 -8.24 15.09
N GLU A 153 14.71 -8.67 15.16
CA GLU A 153 14.01 -8.85 16.44
C GLU A 153 14.60 -9.99 17.27
N GLU A 154 15.02 -11.08 16.63
CA GLU A 154 15.70 -12.21 17.29
C GLU A 154 17.05 -11.78 17.89
N ASP A 155 17.89 -11.07 17.14
CA ASP A 155 19.16 -10.52 17.61
C ASP A 155 18.97 -9.60 18.81
N GLN A 156 17.96 -8.74 18.78
CA GLN A 156 17.63 -7.85 19.91
C GLN A 156 17.19 -8.64 21.14
N ARG A 157 16.40 -9.71 20.98
CA ARG A 157 16.00 -10.59 22.09
C ARG A 157 17.20 -11.31 22.69
N GLN A 158 18.12 -11.80 21.86
CA GLN A 158 19.34 -12.45 22.33
C GLN A 158 20.22 -11.48 23.14
N ARG A 159 20.45 -10.25 22.63
CA ARG A 159 21.20 -9.22 23.36
C ARG A 159 20.57 -8.85 24.70
N ARG A 160 19.24 -8.74 24.77
CA ARG A 160 18.54 -8.46 26.04
C ARG A 160 18.69 -9.59 27.06
N ARG A 161 18.69 -10.86 26.61
CA ARG A 161 18.91 -12.02 27.49
C ARG A 161 20.35 -12.05 28.03
N GLN A 162 21.33 -11.68 27.20
CA GLN A 162 22.74 -11.60 27.61
C GLN A 162 23.00 -10.47 28.61
N LEU A 163 22.26 -9.35 28.55
CA LEU A 163 22.38 -8.24 29.49
C LEU A 163 21.67 -8.47 30.84
N GLN A 164 20.88 -9.55 30.96
CA GLN A 164 20.15 -9.92 32.18
C GLN A 164 20.78 -11.12 32.92
N GLN A 165 21.89 -11.64 32.39
CA GLN A 165 22.75 -12.66 33.01
C GLN A 165 24.03 -12.01 33.53
#